data_AF-A0A060YV30-F1
#
_entry.id   AF-A0A060YV30-F1
#
_cell.length_a   1.000
_cell.length_b   1.000
_cell.length_c   1.000
_cell.angle_alpha   90.00
_cell.angle_beta   90.00
_cell.angle_gamma   90.00
#
_symmetry.space_group_name_H-M   'P 1'
#
loop_
_entity.id
_entity.type
_entity.pdbx_description
1 polymer ?
#
loop_
_entity_poly.entity_id
_entity_poly.type
_entity_poly.pdbx_seq_one_letter_code
_entity_poly.pdbx_strand_id
1 'polypeptide(L)' 'MKIVMASKPSSCILNPVPTKLLKELHPVLGPPILNIINGSLSTGCVPNSLKVAVIKPLLKKPNLDPENIKNNRSISNL' A
#
# COMPACT_ATOMS: atom_id res chain seq x y z
N MET A 1 -4.45 17.06 1.71
CA MET A 1 -4.43 16.38 0.41
C MET A 1 -5.74 15.60 0.23
N LYS A 2 -6.72 16.12 -0.54
CA LYS A 2 -8.09 15.53 -0.62
C LYS A 2 -8.08 14.05 -1.01
N ILE A 3 -7.15 13.67 -1.87
CA ILE A 3 -6.97 12.28 -2.35
C ILE A 3 -6.69 11.33 -1.18
N VAL A 4 -5.70 11.64 -0.33
CA VAL A 4 -5.32 10.79 0.81
C VAL A 4 -6.50 10.56 1.76
N MET A 5 -7.29 11.61 2.03
CA MET A 5 -8.44 11.49 2.92
C MET A 5 -9.56 10.63 2.31
N ALA A 6 -9.77 10.72 1.00
CA ALA A 6 -10.79 9.95 0.28
C ALA A 6 -10.40 8.48 0.00
N SER A 7 -9.12 8.12 0.05
CA SER A 7 -8.66 6.75 -0.21
C SER A 7 -9.17 5.75 0.84
N LYS A 8 -9.37 4.48 0.47
CA LYS A 8 -9.65 3.42 1.44
C LYS A 8 -8.46 3.30 2.42
N PRO A 9 -8.68 3.15 3.74
CA PRO A 9 -7.60 2.96 4.71
C PRO A 9 -7.08 1.51 4.66
N SER A 10 -6.50 1.07 3.55
CA SER A 10 -5.78 -0.21 3.48
C SER A 10 -4.46 -0.11 4.24
N SER A 11 -4.07 -1.17 4.93
CA SER A 11 -2.79 -1.24 5.62
C SER A 11 -2.12 -2.57 5.32
N CYS A 12 -0.81 -2.53 5.08
CA CYS A 12 0.03 -3.71 4.99
C CYS A 12 0.93 -3.82 6.21
N ILE A 13 1.52 -5.00 6.41
CA ILE A 13 2.44 -5.27 7.53
C ILE A 13 3.79 -4.57 7.37
N LEU A 14 4.14 -4.14 6.15
CA LEU A 14 5.35 -3.37 5.87
C LEU A 14 5.17 -1.87 6.10
N ASN A 15 3.94 -1.39 6.36
CA ASN A 15 3.71 0.02 6.64
C ASN A 15 4.29 0.37 8.02
N PRO A 16 5.12 1.43 8.14
CA PRO A 16 5.72 1.82 9.42
C PRO A 16 4.68 2.33 10.42
N VAL A 17 3.52 2.78 9.93
CA VAL A 17 2.41 3.32 10.74
C VAL A 17 1.10 2.84 10.13
N PRO A 18 0.09 2.49 10.94
CA PRO A 18 -1.25 2.18 10.44
C PRO A 18 -1.84 3.33 9.61
N THR A 19 -2.44 3.01 8.47
CA THR A 19 -2.96 4.03 7.52
C THR A 19 -4.02 4.95 8.13
N LYS A 20 -4.80 4.47 9.10
CA LYS A 20 -5.75 5.31 9.84
C LYS A 20 -5.03 6.42 10.61
N LEU A 21 -3.97 6.07 11.33
CA LEU A 21 -3.16 7.02 12.08
C LEU A 21 -2.39 7.96 11.14
N LEU A 22 -1.94 7.48 9.98
CA LEU A 22 -1.31 8.33 8.96
C LEU A 22 -2.26 9.44 8.48
N LYS A 23 -3.56 9.15 8.32
CA LYS A 23 -4.56 10.16 7.95
C LYS A 23 -4.77 11.21 9.05
N GLU A 24 -4.75 10.80 10.31
CA GLU A 24 -4.86 11.71 11.46
C GLU A 24 -3.62 12.61 11.58
N LEU A 25 -2.43 12.03 11.34
CA LEU A 25 -1.15 12.74 11.36
C LEU A 25 -0.82 13.45 10.04
N HIS A 26 -1.75 13.51 9.09
CA HIS A 26 -1.54 14.13 7.78
C HIS A 26 -1.00 15.57 7.85
N PRO A 27 -1.43 16.47 8.76
CA PRO A 27 -0.89 17.83 8.81
C PRO A 27 0.63 17.86 9.01
N VAL A 28 1.18 16.88 9.73
CA VAL A 28 2.61 16.78 10.03
C VAL A 28 3.34 15.94 8.98
N LEU A 29 2.75 14.81 8.56
CA LEU A 29 3.39 13.86 7.64
C LEU A 29 3.19 14.20 6.15
N GLY A 30 2.24 15.07 5.81
CA GLY A 30 1.96 15.47 4.44
C GLY A 30 3.17 16.08 3.72
N PRO A 31 3.82 17.12 4.28
CA PRO A 31 5.00 17.74 3.67
C PRO A 31 6.17 16.77 3.40
N PRO A 32 6.62 15.92 4.35
CA PRO A 32 7.70 14.98 4.05
C PRO A 32 7.30 13.91 3.03
N ILE A 33 6.06 13.42 3.04
CA ILE A 33 5.56 12.49 2.00
C ILE A 33 5.60 13.15 0.62
N LEU A 34 5.15 14.40 0.51
CA LEU A 34 5.18 15.16 -0.74
C LEU A 34 6.61 15.35 -1.26
N ASN A 35 7.55 15.66 -0.38
CA ASN A 35 8.96 15.82 -0.75
C ASN A 35 9.56 14.51 -1.31
N ILE A 36 9.21 13.36 -0.72
CA ILE A 36 9.66 12.04 -1.22
C ILE A 36 9.08 11.78 -2.62
N ILE A 37 7.79 12.07 -2.82
CA ILE A 37 7.14 11.88 -4.13
C ILE A 37 7.76 12.79 -5.18
N ASN A 38 7.87 14.09 -4.90
CA ASN A 38 8.43 15.06 -5.84
C ASN A 38 9.90 14.73 -6.14
N GLY A 39 10.69 14.38 -5.13
CA GLY A 39 12.07 13.94 -5.33
C GLY A 39 12.15 12.69 -6.22
N SER A 40 11.25 11.72 -6.04
CA SER A 40 11.21 10.52 -6.87
C SER A 40 10.84 10.83 -8.32
N LEU A 41 9.88 11.74 -8.54
CA LEU A 41 9.47 12.17 -9.88
C LEU A 41 10.57 12.95 -10.59
N SER A 42 11.24 13.87 -9.89
CA SER A 42 12.31 14.69 -10.46
C SER A 42 13.58 13.89 -10.76
N THR A 43 13.92 12.92 -9.92
CA THR A 43 15.13 12.10 -10.09
C THR A 43 14.90 10.83 -10.92
N GLY A 44 13.64 10.43 -11.12
CA GLY A 44 13.28 9.14 -11.69
C GLY A 44 13.60 7.95 -10.77
N CYS A 45 13.96 8.19 -9.50
CA CYS A 45 14.36 7.13 -8.57
C CYS A 45 13.44 7.07 -7.35
N VAL A 46 12.73 5.93 -7.20
CA VAL A 46 11.91 5.65 -6.02
C VAL A 46 12.76 4.95 -4.95
N PRO A 47 12.60 5.26 -3.65
CA PRO A 47 13.24 4.51 -2.56
C PRO A 47 12.90 3.02 -2.58
N ASN A 48 13.87 2.14 -2.30
CA ASN A 48 13.65 0.69 -2.35
C ASN A 48 12.58 0.20 -1.36
N SER A 49 12.47 0.84 -0.19
CA SER A 49 11.40 0.54 0.79
C SER A 49 9.99 0.80 0.26
N LEU A 50 9.83 1.63 -0.78
CA LEU A 50 8.55 1.94 -1.42
C LEU A 50 8.31 1.11 -2.70
N LYS A 51 9.25 0.25 -3.10
CA LYS A 51 9.13 -0.65 -4.27
C LYS A 51 8.69 -2.07 -3.89
N VAL A 52 8.53 -2.34 -2.60
CA VAL A 52 8.18 -3.67 -2.09
C VAL A 52 6.71 -3.76 -1.73
N ALA A 53 6.14 -4.96 -1.87
CA ALA A 53 4.77 -5.24 -1.49
C ALA A 53 4.65 -6.64 -0.91
N VAL A 54 3.70 -6.84 0.00
CA VAL A 54 3.41 -8.18 0.52
C VAL A 54 2.43 -8.87 -0.40
N ILE A 55 2.78 -10.07 -0.85
CA ILE A 55 1.89 -10.89 -1.67
C ILE A 55 0.98 -11.69 -0.76
N LYS A 56 -0.34 -11.50 -0.93
CA LYS A 56 -1.37 -12.32 -0.28
C LYS A 56 -2.09 -13.17 -1.33
N PRO A 57 -2.01 -14.50 -1.24
CA PRO A 57 -2.85 -15.39 -2.02
C PRO A 57 -4.32 -15.22 -1.60
N LEU A 58 -5.21 -15.07 -2.58
CA LEU A 58 -6.66 -15.03 -2.39
C LEU A 58 -7.33 -15.97 -3.37
N LEU A 59 -8.45 -16.59 -3.00
CA LEU A 59 -9.20 -17.42 -3.93
C LEU A 59 -9.71 -16.59 -5.11
N LYS A 60 -9.61 -17.14 -6.32
CA LYS A 60 -10.13 -16.53 -7.56
C LYS A 60 -11.66 -16.38 -7.49
N LYS A 61 -12.35 -17.33 -6.85
CA LYS A 61 -13.79 -17.32 -6.61
C LYS A 61 -14.08 -17.87 -5.20
N PRO A 62 -15.15 -17.42 -4.51
CA PRO A 62 -15.43 -17.83 -3.13
C PRO A 62 -15.68 -19.33 -2.94
N ASN A 63 -16.25 -20.00 -3.94
CA ASN A 63 -16.71 -21.39 -3.84
C ASN A 63 -15.66 -22.42 -4.31
N LEU A 64 -14.41 -22.00 -4.49
CA LEU A 64 -13.33 -22.91 -4.90
C LEU A 64 -12.67 -23.54 -3.69
N ASP A 65 -12.16 -24.76 -3.88
CA ASP A 65 -11.34 -25.46 -2.89
C ASP A 65 -10.08 -24.62 -2.54
N PRO A 66 -9.89 -24.25 -1.26
CA PRO A 66 -8.73 -23.50 -0.78
C PRO A 66 -7.41 -24.26 -0.85
N GLU A 67 -7.44 -25.60 -0.78
CA GLU A 67 -6.23 -26.43 -0.76
C GLU A 67 -5.63 -26.57 -2.16
N ASN A 68 -6.45 -26.43 -3.21
CA ASN A 68 -5.97 -26.40 -4.58
C ASN A 68 -5.33 -25.04 -4.93
N ILE A 69 -4.00 -24.98 -4.91
CA ILE A 69 -3.19 -23.78 -5.19
C ILE A 69 -3.56 -23.11 -6.52
N LYS A 70 -3.99 -23.87 -7.55
CA LYS A 70 -4.39 -23.29 -8.87
C LYS A 70 -5.61 -22.37 -8.77
N ASN A 71 -6.41 -22.51 -7.71
CA ASN A 71 -7.58 -21.68 -7.44
C ASN A 71 -7.22 -20.33 -6.81
N ASN A 72 -6.00 -20.14 -6.33
CA ASN A 72 -5.56 -18.87 -5.75
C ASN A 72 -5.02 -17.92 -6.83
N ARG A 73 -5.13 -16.62 -6.55
CA ARG A 73 -4.46 -15.54 -7.26
C ARG A 73 -3.63 -14.74 -6.27
N SER A 74 -2.43 -14.36 -6.69
CA SER A 74 -1.57 -13.48 -5.91
C SER A 74 -2.06 -12.04 -6.03
N ILE A 75 -2.35 -11.40 -4.89
CA ILE A 75 -2.69 -9.97 -4.85
C ILE A 75 -1.62 -9.23 -4.05
N SER A 76 -1.18 -8.10 -4.59
CA SER A 76 -0.32 -7.16 -3.87
C SER A 76 -1.13 -6.47 -2.77
N ASN A 77 -0.73 -6.68 -1.51
CA ASN A 77 -1.32 -6.02 -0.36
C ASN A 77 -0.50 -4.76 -0.04
N LEU A 78 -0.97 -3.63 -0.60
CA LEU A 78 -0.41 -2.28 -0.42
C LEU A 78 -1.17 -1.52 0.70
#